data_AF-A0A506XJF2-F1
#
_entry.id   AF-A0A506XJF2-F1
#
_cell.length_a   1.000
_cell.length_b   1.000
_cell.length_c   1.000
_cell.angle_alpha   90.00
_cell.angle_beta   90.00
_cell.angle_gamma   90.00
#
_symmetry.space_group_name_H-M   'P 1'
#
loop_
_entity.id
_entity.type
_entity.pdbx_description
1 polymer ?
#
loop_
_entity_poly.entity_id
_entity_poly.type
_entity_poly.pdbx_seq_one_letter_code
_entity_poly.pdbx_strand_id
1 'polypeptide(L)'
;MNPFDIPVVAALLAAASQALGALGSLVTPAVAIVIVTVLIRLALIPVNASVVRAEGHRRRLAPRLAELRRRHAKNPEKLQAATLDLYRDEKVSPFAGMLPALAQAPVLGLVYGVFTQPRIGGAVNPLFSATLGGAPLGEHPLDALLRLDPSAWVGVTVLAIIAVVAWFHRRQAQQLADPALAAASGTLARVLGWMPFLTVVFAAIVPLAATLYLAASTAWTLGERAVMRQVLWPRLGVDPRPGRPGRPERPAPAS
;
A
#
# COMPACT_ATOMS: atom_id res chain seq x y z
N MET A 1 -1.79 -3.32 29.55
CA MET A 1 -1.73 -1.87 29.26
C MET A 1 -2.27 -1.66 27.87
N ASN A 2 -3.29 -0.80 27.72
CA ASN A 2 -3.86 -0.49 26.41
C ASN A 2 -2.84 0.38 25.65
N PRO A 3 -2.36 -0.01 24.45
CA PRO A 3 -1.38 0.78 23.69
C PRO A 3 -1.86 2.20 23.34
N PHE A 4 -3.17 2.47 23.43
CA PHE A 4 -3.77 3.78 23.19
C PHE A 4 -3.67 4.73 24.39
N ASP A 5 -3.32 4.25 25.58
CA ASP A 5 -3.13 5.08 26.79
C ASP A 5 -1.72 5.71 26.88
N ILE A 6 -0.84 5.38 25.92
CA ILE A 6 0.48 6.01 25.81
C ILE A 6 0.26 7.51 25.54
N PRO A 7 0.84 8.44 26.34
CA PRO A 7 0.52 9.87 26.27
C PRO A 7 0.68 10.47 24.87
N VAL A 8 1.71 10.04 24.15
CA VAL A 8 1.99 10.47 22.77
C VAL A 8 0.92 9.95 21.80
N VAL A 9 0.50 8.70 21.95
CA VAL A 9 -0.54 8.08 21.10
C VAL A 9 -1.90 8.73 21.38
N ALA A 10 -2.24 8.95 22.65
CA ALA A 10 -3.44 9.65 23.08
C ALA A 10 -3.49 11.10 22.55
N ALA A 11 -2.38 11.83 22.60
CA ALA A 11 -2.29 13.19 22.07
C ALA A 11 -2.47 13.22 20.55
N LEU A 12 -1.87 12.27 19.82
CA LEU A 12 -2.05 12.14 18.38
C LEU A 12 -3.49 11.76 18.00
N LEU A 13 -4.11 10.85 18.76
CA LEU A 13 -5.52 10.47 18.58
C LEU A 13 -6.45 11.65 18.86
N ALA A 14 -6.20 12.42 19.92
CA ALA A 14 -6.99 13.60 20.27
C ALA A 14 -6.85 14.70 19.21
N ALA A 15 -5.63 14.97 18.73
CA ALA A 15 -5.38 15.93 17.67
C ALA A 15 -6.04 15.50 16.35
N ALA A 16 -5.94 14.22 15.98
CA ALA A 16 -6.60 13.67 14.80
C ALA A 16 -8.13 13.76 14.93
N SER A 17 -8.68 13.40 16.09
CA SER A 17 -10.12 13.48 16.36
C SER A 17 -10.63 14.93 16.33
N GLN A 18 -9.90 15.89 16.90
CA GLN A 18 -10.25 17.32 16.83
C GLN A 18 -10.19 17.85 15.40
N ALA A 19 -9.16 17.49 14.63
CA ALA A 19 -9.06 17.86 13.22
C ALA A 19 -10.20 17.24 12.38
N LEU A 20 -10.54 15.98 12.62
CA LEU A 20 -11.67 15.29 12.01
C LEU A 20 -13.02 15.89 12.42
N GLY A 21 -13.17 16.33 13.67
CA GLY A 21 -14.38 16.98 14.18
C GLY A 21 -14.56 18.39 13.61
N ALA A 22 -13.48 19.17 13.52
CA ALA A 22 -13.49 20.49 12.87
C ALA A 22 -13.84 20.37 11.38
N LEU A 23 -13.27 19.40 10.67
CA LEU A 23 -13.65 19.09 9.30
C LEU A 23 -15.07 18.52 9.21
N GLY A 24 -15.49 17.69 10.17
CA GLY A 24 -16.83 17.10 10.27
C GLY A 24 -17.96 18.12 10.48
N SER A 25 -17.64 19.32 10.95
CA SER A 25 -18.58 20.45 10.99
C SER A 25 -18.85 21.05 9.61
N LEU A 26 -17.96 20.80 8.64
CA LEU A 26 -18.03 21.31 7.27
C LEU A 26 -18.42 20.23 6.25
N VAL A 27 -18.10 18.96 6.53
CA VAL A 27 -18.33 17.81 5.64
C VAL A 27 -18.80 16.59 6.44
N THR A 28 -19.39 15.58 5.79
CA THR A 28 -19.79 14.35 6.48
C THR A 28 -18.57 13.63 7.08
N PRO A 29 -18.70 12.90 8.21
CA PRO A 29 -17.60 12.17 8.83
C PRO A 29 -16.87 11.21 7.87
N ALA A 30 -17.61 10.58 6.96
CA ALA A 30 -17.02 9.74 5.91
C ALA A 30 -16.11 10.53 4.96
N VAL A 31 -16.51 11.73 4.55
CA VAL A 31 -15.68 12.62 3.72
C VAL A 31 -14.47 13.12 4.52
N ALA A 32 -14.64 13.43 5.81
CA ALA A 32 -13.53 13.82 6.67
C ALA A 32 -12.44 12.72 6.76
N ILE A 33 -12.84 11.44 6.86
CA ILE A 33 -11.90 10.30 6.80
C ILE A 33 -11.11 10.31 5.49
N VAL A 34 -11.79 10.47 4.35
CA VAL A 34 -11.14 10.48 3.04
C VAL A 34 -10.16 11.65 2.92
N ILE A 35 -10.56 12.86 3.35
CA ILE A 35 -9.70 14.05 3.32
C ILE A 35 -8.45 13.84 4.18
N VAL A 36 -8.61 13.39 5.43
CA VAL A 36 -7.47 13.12 6.32
C VAL A 36 -6.55 12.06 5.73
N THR A 37 -7.12 11.01 5.12
CA THR A 37 -6.34 9.99 4.41
C THR A 37 -5.49 10.61 3.30
N VAL A 38 -6.09 11.47 2.47
CA VAL A 38 -5.38 12.15 1.37
C VAL A 38 -4.30 13.08 1.92
N LEU A 39 -4.56 13.84 2.98
CA LEU A 39 -3.56 14.73 3.60
C LEU A 39 -2.35 13.95 4.13
N ILE A 40 -2.58 12.85 4.85
CA ILE A 40 -1.51 11.98 5.34
C ILE A 40 -0.71 11.41 4.15
N ARG A 41 -1.41 10.96 3.10
CA ARG A 41 -0.78 10.45 1.89
C ARG A 41 0.07 11.49 1.17
N LEU A 42 -0.41 12.74 1.09
CA LEU A 42 0.34 13.86 0.54
C LEU A 42 1.62 14.14 1.35
N ALA A 43 1.53 14.14 2.68
CA ALA A 43 2.70 14.30 3.55
C ALA A 43 3.74 13.18 3.39
N LEU A 44 3.29 11.97 3.02
CA LEU A 44 4.14 10.80 2.80
C LEU A 44 4.72 10.69 1.37
N ILE A 45 4.36 11.58 0.44
CA ILE A 45 4.92 11.62 -0.93
C ILE A 45 6.45 11.47 -0.98
N PRO A 46 7.27 12.22 -0.19
CA PRO A 46 8.73 12.09 -0.27
C PRO A 46 9.21 10.69 0.14
N VAL A 47 8.57 10.09 1.14
CA VAL A 47 8.84 8.72 1.57
C VAL A 47 8.45 7.75 0.45
N ASN A 48 7.25 7.87 -0.12
CA ASN A 48 6.75 7.00 -1.18
C ASN A 48 7.60 7.09 -2.45
N ALA A 49 8.09 8.29 -2.79
CA ALA A 49 8.99 8.51 -3.92
C ALA A 49 10.31 7.73 -3.76
N SER A 50 10.84 7.62 -2.53
CA SER A 50 12.05 6.82 -2.27
C SER A 50 11.84 5.33 -2.57
N VAL A 51 10.64 4.82 -2.28
CA VAL A 51 10.24 3.42 -2.58
C VAL A 51 10.19 3.18 -4.08
N VAL A 52 9.57 4.10 -4.82
CA VAL A 52 9.45 3.99 -6.28
C VAL A 52 10.81 4.06 -6.97
N ARG A 53 11.75 4.87 -6.44
CA ARG A 53 13.15 4.89 -6.91
C ARG A 53 13.84 3.56 -6.64
N ALA A 54 13.72 3.01 -5.43
CA ALA A 54 14.29 1.71 -5.07
C ALA A 54 13.75 0.58 -5.96
N GLU A 55 12.46 0.61 -6.31
CA GLU A 55 11.85 -0.30 -7.26
C GLU A 55 12.47 -0.16 -8.67
N GLY A 56 12.68 1.07 -9.14
CA GLY A 56 13.35 1.34 -10.41
C GLY A 56 14.77 0.78 -10.45
N HIS A 57 15.57 1.01 -9.41
CA HIS A 57 16.91 0.46 -9.30
C HIS A 57 16.92 -1.08 -9.33
N ARG A 58 16.02 -1.72 -8.58
CA ARG A 58 15.87 -3.18 -8.60
C ARG A 58 15.52 -3.70 -9.99
N ARG A 59 14.65 -3.01 -10.73
CA ARG A 59 14.33 -3.36 -12.12
C ARG A 59 15.53 -3.24 -13.06
N ARG A 60 16.33 -2.17 -12.92
CA ARG A 60 17.57 -1.99 -13.70
C ARG A 60 18.57 -3.12 -13.44
N LEU A 61 18.62 -3.64 -12.21
CA LEU A 61 19.54 -4.73 -11.81
C LEU A 61 19.00 -6.14 -12.12
N ALA A 62 17.69 -6.30 -12.31
CA ALA A 62 17.04 -7.59 -12.57
C ALA A 62 17.72 -8.46 -13.65
N PRO A 63 18.10 -7.95 -14.84
CA PRO A 63 18.76 -8.79 -15.85
C PRO A 63 20.13 -9.32 -15.40
N ARG A 64 20.93 -8.50 -14.71
CA ARG A 64 22.25 -8.90 -14.18
C ARG A 64 22.11 -9.91 -13.04
N LEU A 65 21.11 -9.71 -12.17
CA LEU A 65 20.77 -10.67 -11.12
C LEU A 65 20.32 -12.01 -11.71
N ALA A 66 19.55 -12.02 -12.79
CA ALA A 66 19.16 -13.24 -13.49
C ALA A 66 20.37 -13.96 -14.09
N GLU A 67 21.35 -13.22 -14.63
CA GLU A 67 22.60 -13.79 -15.12
C GLU A 67 23.44 -14.40 -14.00
N LEU A 68 23.62 -13.70 -12.88
CA LEU A 68 24.30 -14.24 -11.69
C LEU A 68 23.66 -15.55 -11.22
N ARG A 69 22.31 -15.60 -11.16
CA ARG A 69 21.57 -16.82 -10.80
C ARG A 69 21.85 -17.97 -11.75
N ARG A 70 21.94 -17.70 -13.06
CA ARG A 70 22.30 -18.74 -14.05
C ARG A 70 23.75 -19.22 -13.87
N ARG A 71 24.69 -18.30 -13.67
CA ARG A 71 26.12 -18.61 -13.49
C ARG A 71 26.40 -19.38 -12.20
N HIS A 72 25.71 -19.06 -11.11
CA HIS A 72 25.93 -19.65 -9.79
C HIS A 72 24.79 -20.58 -9.33
N ALA A 73 24.01 -21.14 -10.26
CA ALA A 73 22.85 -21.99 -9.94
C ALA A 73 23.18 -23.18 -9.03
N LYS A 74 24.42 -23.70 -9.11
CA LYS A 74 24.91 -24.84 -8.32
C LYS A 74 25.64 -24.45 -7.03
N ASN A 75 25.80 -23.16 -6.73
CA ASN A 75 26.56 -22.70 -5.58
C ASN A 75 25.85 -21.50 -4.90
N PRO A 76 24.96 -21.76 -3.93
CA PRO A 76 24.13 -20.73 -3.31
C PRO A 76 24.95 -19.71 -2.51
N GLU A 77 26.06 -20.13 -1.89
CA GLU A 77 26.95 -19.24 -1.14
C GLU A 77 27.62 -18.21 -2.07
N LYS A 78 28.17 -18.68 -3.20
CA LYS A 78 28.76 -17.78 -4.22
C LYS A 78 27.71 -16.87 -4.85
N LEU A 79 26.49 -17.38 -5.07
CA LEU A 79 25.38 -16.56 -5.57
C LEU A 79 25.03 -15.42 -4.59
N GLN A 80 24.98 -15.71 -3.29
CA GLN A 80 24.67 -14.70 -2.28
C GLN A 80 25.75 -13.62 -2.21
N ALA A 81 27.03 -14.01 -2.19
CA ALA A 81 28.16 -13.07 -2.18
C ALA A 81 28.15 -12.17 -3.43
N ALA A 82 28.08 -12.76 -4.62
CA ALA A 82 28.08 -12.01 -5.88
C ALA A 82 26.86 -11.10 -6.01
N THR A 83 25.70 -11.51 -5.48
CA THR A 83 24.50 -10.67 -5.45
C THR A 83 24.71 -9.45 -4.55
N LEU A 84 25.32 -9.64 -3.38
CA LEU A 84 25.60 -8.54 -2.45
C LEU A 84 26.62 -7.57 -3.03
N ASP A 85 27.66 -8.07 -3.67
CA ASP A 85 28.68 -7.26 -4.33
C ASP A 85 28.08 -6.44 -5.48
N LEU A 86 27.20 -7.02 -6.30
CA LEU A 86 26.47 -6.28 -7.32
C LEU A 86 25.62 -5.12 -6.73
N TYR A 87 24.95 -5.35 -5.60
CA TYR A 87 24.19 -4.29 -4.92
C TYR A 87 25.11 -3.18 -4.39
N ARG A 88 26.30 -3.54 -3.87
CA ARG A 88 27.30 -2.58 -3.39
C ARG A 88 27.90 -1.75 -4.52
N ASP A 89 28.27 -2.39 -5.62
CA ASP A 89 28.88 -1.76 -6.80
C ASP A 89 27.92 -0.73 -7.42
N GLU A 90 26.63 -1.05 -7.46
CA GLU A 90 25.59 -0.16 -7.97
C GLU A 90 25.06 0.82 -6.91
N LYS A 91 25.58 0.77 -5.68
CA LYS A 91 25.20 1.62 -4.54
C LYS A 91 23.70 1.58 -4.23
N VAL A 92 23.08 0.42 -4.39
CA VAL A 92 21.64 0.19 -4.14
C VAL A 92 21.48 -0.66 -2.89
N SER A 93 20.69 -0.17 -1.92
CA SER A 93 20.40 -0.95 -0.71
C SER A 93 19.31 -2.02 -0.96
N PRO A 94 19.54 -3.29 -0.55
CA PRO A 94 18.52 -4.34 -0.63
C PRO A 94 17.32 -4.07 0.29
N PHE A 95 17.46 -3.23 1.32
CA PHE A 95 16.41 -2.96 2.33
C PHE A 95 15.64 -1.65 2.10
N ALA A 96 15.93 -0.90 1.04
CA ALA A 96 15.32 0.41 0.77
C ALA A 96 13.78 0.40 0.70
N GLY A 97 13.15 -0.78 0.53
CA GLY A 97 11.70 -0.94 0.50
C GLY A 97 11.02 -1.29 1.84
N MET A 98 11.75 -1.52 2.94
CA MET A 98 11.17 -2.00 4.20
C MET A 98 10.77 -0.88 5.17
N LEU A 99 11.48 0.26 5.16
CA LEU A 99 11.16 1.46 5.95
C LEU A 99 9.69 1.94 5.83
N PRO A 100 9.08 1.99 4.62
CA PRO A 100 7.72 2.48 4.44
C PRO A 100 6.66 1.57 5.08
N ALA A 101 6.89 0.26 5.07
CA ALA A 101 5.98 -0.70 5.72
C ALA A 101 5.93 -0.47 7.24
N LEU A 102 7.07 -0.16 7.85
CA LEU A 102 7.16 0.18 9.26
C LEU A 102 6.48 1.52 9.58
N ALA A 103 6.63 2.52 8.71
CA ALA A 103 6.00 3.83 8.89
C ALA A 103 4.46 3.79 8.76
N GLN A 104 3.90 2.77 8.12
CA GLN A 104 2.45 2.69 7.84
C GLN A 104 1.63 2.05 8.98
N ALA A 105 2.25 1.21 9.82
CA ALA A 105 1.54 0.54 10.92
C ALA A 105 0.90 1.51 11.95
N PRO A 106 1.56 2.61 12.38
CA PRO A 106 0.97 3.55 13.34
C PRO A 106 -0.29 4.25 12.83
N VAL A 107 -0.35 4.59 11.54
CA VAL A 107 -1.49 5.31 10.94
C VAL A 107 -2.76 4.48 10.96
N LEU A 108 -2.66 3.18 10.63
CA LEU A 108 -3.80 2.28 10.66
C LEU A 108 -4.30 2.06 12.10
N GLY A 109 -3.39 1.93 13.06
CA GLY A 109 -3.73 1.83 14.48
C GLY A 109 -4.47 3.06 15.00
N LEU A 110 -4.06 4.26 14.57
CA LEU A 110 -4.74 5.51 14.91
C LEU A 110 -6.17 5.55 14.37
N VAL A 111 -6.37 5.24 13.09
CA VAL A 111 -7.72 5.22 12.47
C VAL A 111 -8.62 4.18 13.13
N TYR A 112 -8.10 2.96 13.35
CA TYR A 112 -8.85 1.91 14.03
C TYR A 112 -9.24 2.33 15.45
N GLY A 113 -8.30 2.90 16.22
CA GLY A 113 -8.54 3.38 17.58
C GLY A 113 -9.61 4.46 17.64
N VAL A 114 -9.57 5.45 16.75
CA VAL A 114 -10.58 6.53 16.70
C VAL A 114 -11.98 5.99 16.45
N PHE A 115 -12.17 4.93 15.68
CA PHE A 115 -13.52 4.47 15.30
C PHE A 115 -14.00 3.22 16.06
N THR A 116 -13.16 2.64 16.92
CA THR A 116 -13.56 1.56 17.83
C THR A 116 -13.81 2.02 19.26
N GLN A 117 -13.41 3.25 19.59
CA GLN A 117 -13.56 3.81 20.93
C GLN A 117 -14.80 4.73 21.00
N PRO A 118 -15.80 4.39 21.85
CA PRO A 118 -16.95 5.25 22.10
C PRO A 118 -16.58 6.57 22.78
N ARG A 119 -15.41 6.63 23.44
CA ARG A 119 -14.90 7.80 24.14
C ARG A 119 -13.40 7.98 23.89
N ILE A 120 -12.97 9.21 23.61
CA ILE A 120 -11.56 9.58 23.41
C ILE A 120 -11.26 10.73 24.37
N GLY A 121 -10.26 10.57 25.24
CA GLY A 121 -9.89 11.60 26.23
C GLY A 121 -11.03 12.00 27.19
N GLY A 122 -11.95 11.09 27.51
CA GLY A 122 -13.09 11.32 28.41
C GLY A 122 -14.36 11.88 27.73
N ALA A 123 -14.24 12.45 26.53
CA ALA A 123 -15.36 12.95 25.74
C ALA A 123 -16.05 11.82 24.93
N VAL A 124 -17.35 11.95 24.69
CA VAL A 124 -18.09 11.07 23.75
C VAL A 124 -17.56 11.32 22.36
N ASN A 125 -17.26 10.24 21.63
CA ASN A 125 -16.74 10.32 20.29
C ASN A 125 -17.88 10.43 19.25
N PRO A 126 -18.12 11.61 18.64
CA PRO A 126 -19.21 11.78 17.68
C PRO A 126 -18.96 11.04 16.36
N LEU A 127 -17.70 10.66 16.08
CA LEU A 127 -17.33 9.91 14.88
C LEU A 127 -17.71 8.43 14.99
N PHE A 128 -17.90 7.92 16.20
CA PHE A 128 -18.28 6.53 16.46
C PHE A 128 -19.73 6.24 16.05
N SER A 129 -20.64 7.19 16.24
CA SER A 129 -22.08 7.05 15.91
C SER A 129 -22.44 7.55 14.52
N ALA A 130 -21.47 8.03 13.75
CA ALA A 130 -21.70 8.53 12.41
C ALA A 130 -22.08 7.40 11.43
N THR A 131 -22.88 7.72 10.41
CA THR A 131 -23.32 6.77 9.40
C THR A 131 -22.88 7.19 8.00
N LEU A 132 -22.68 6.21 7.12
CA LEU A 132 -22.51 6.40 5.68
C LEU A 132 -23.63 5.68 4.96
N GLY A 133 -24.54 6.42 4.32
CA GLY A 133 -25.66 5.82 3.57
C GLY A 133 -26.55 4.92 4.44
N GLY A 134 -26.70 5.24 5.73
CA GLY A 134 -27.44 4.44 6.70
C GLY A 134 -26.63 3.37 7.44
N ALA A 135 -25.42 3.03 6.96
CA ALA A 135 -24.54 2.08 7.62
C ALA A 135 -23.72 2.77 8.74
N PRO A 136 -23.75 2.29 9.99
CA PRO A 136 -22.88 2.80 11.06
C PRO A 136 -21.40 2.63 10.69
N LEU A 137 -20.61 3.70 10.85
CA LEU A 137 -19.18 3.69 10.54
C LEU A 137 -18.37 2.79 11.49
N GLY A 138 -18.89 2.53 12.69
CA GLY A 138 -18.32 1.61 13.66
C GLY A 138 -18.67 0.13 13.43
N GLU A 139 -19.63 -0.18 12.56
CA GLU A 139 -20.05 -1.55 12.29
C GLU A 139 -19.10 -2.25 11.31
N HIS A 140 -18.96 -3.57 11.46
CA HIS A 140 -18.13 -4.39 10.59
C HIS A 140 -18.93 -4.85 9.36
N PRO A 141 -18.44 -4.65 8.11
CA PRO A 141 -19.17 -5.01 6.90
C PRO A 141 -19.62 -6.47 6.84
N LEU A 142 -18.82 -7.40 7.35
CA LEU A 142 -19.16 -8.82 7.39
C LEU A 142 -20.35 -9.09 8.31
N ASP A 143 -20.43 -8.43 9.46
CA ASP A 143 -21.50 -8.62 10.43
C ASP A 143 -22.83 -8.11 9.87
N ALA A 144 -22.82 -6.91 9.27
CA ALA A 144 -24.00 -6.35 8.59
C ALA A 144 -24.51 -7.30 7.49
N LEU A 145 -23.59 -7.89 6.71
CA LEU A 145 -23.93 -8.84 5.65
C LEU A 145 -24.54 -10.14 6.20
N LEU A 146 -23.95 -10.72 7.24
CA LEU A 146 -24.45 -11.94 7.87
C LEU A 146 -25.81 -11.74 8.53
N ARG A 147 -26.08 -10.53 9.03
CA ARG A 147 -27.38 -10.12 9.58
C ARG A 147 -28.43 -9.79 8.50
N LEU A 148 -28.03 -9.81 7.23
CA LEU A 148 -28.87 -9.40 6.10
C LEU A 148 -29.43 -7.98 6.25
N ASP A 149 -28.67 -7.10 6.91
CA ASP A 149 -29.06 -5.71 7.11
C ASP A 149 -29.02 -4.97 5.76
N PRO A 150 -30.05 -4.20 5.37
CA PRO A 150 -30.03 -3.41 4.14
C PRO A 150 -28.81 -2.49 4.02
N SER A 151 -28.26 -2.02 5.15
CA SER A 151 -27.07 -1.17 5.18
C SER A 151 -25.78 -1.91 4.78
N ALA A 152 -25.77 -3.25 4.78
CA ALA A 152 -24.64 -4.07 4.38
C ALA A 152 -24.16 -3.78 2.95
N TRP A 153 -25.06 -3.33 2.06
CA TRP A 153 -24.72 -2.96 0.69
C TRP A 153 -23.69 -1.83 0.60
N VAL A 154 -23.66 -0.93 1.59
CA VAL A 154 -22.63 0.11 1.69
C VAL A 154 -21.27 -0.55 1.89
N GLY A 155 -21.16 -1.43 2.88
CA GLY A 155 -19.94 -2.20 3.16
C GLY A 155 -19.49 -3.03 1.96
N VAL A 156 -20.42 -3.75 1.32
CA VAL A 156 -20.15 -4.55 0.11
C VAL A 156 -19.62 -3.68 -1.03
N THR A 157 -20.18 -2.49 -1.23
CA THR A 157 -19.73 -1.56 -2.29
C THR A 157 -18.30 -1.08 -2.02
N VAL A 158 -17.97 -0.73 -0.78
CA VAL A 158 -16.61 -0.33 -0.40
C VAL A 158 -15.63 -1.49 -0.57
N LEU A 159 -16.01 -2.71 -0.17
CA LEU A 159 -15.20 -3.91 -0.37
C LEU A 159 -14.97 -4.22 -1.85
N ALA A 160 -15.99 -4.04 -2.69
CA ALA A 160 -15.86 -4.20 -4.14
C ALA A 160 -14.84 -3.21 -4.73
N ILE A 161 -14.85 -1.95 -4.27
CA ILE A 161 -13.83 -0.96 -4.66
C ILE A 161 -12.43 -1.44 -4.26
N ILE A 162 -12.24 -1.90 -3.02
CA ILE A 162 -10.95 -2.44 -2.57
C ILE A 162 -10.54 -3.66 -3.42
N ALA A 163 -11.47 -4.55 -3.74
CA ALA A 163 -11.20 -5.73 -4.56
C ALA A 163 -10.78 -5.35 -5.99
N VAL A 164 -11.42 -4.34 -6.60
CA VAL A 164 -11.03 -3.80 -7.91
C VAL A 164 -9.62 -3.22 -7.83
N VAL A 165 -9.33 -2.40 -6.82
CA VAL A 165 -7.99 -1.83 -6.62
C VAL A 165 -6.95 -2.94 -6.39
N ALA A 166 -7.26 -3.94 -5.56
CA ALA A 166 -6.39 -5.08 -5.30
C ALA A 166 -6.13 -5.91 -6.57
N TRP A 167 -7.13 -6.07 -7.44
CA TRP A 167 -6.99 -6.71 -8.74
C TRP A 167 -6.03 -5.93 -9.64
N PHE A 168 -6.18 -4.60 -9.74
CA PHE A 168 -5.24 -3.75 -10.47
C PHE A 168 -3.84 -3.85 -9.89
N HIS A 169 -3.71 -3.87 -8.56
CA HIS A 169 -2.43 -3.99 -7.88
C HIS A 169 -1.76 -5.34 -8.15
N ARG A 170 -2.51 -6.44 -8.14
CA ARG A 170 -2.02 -7.77 -8.52
C ARG A 170 -1.58 -7.80 -9.97
N ARG A 171 -2.41 -7.27 -10.89
CA ARG A 171 -2.08 -7.19 -12.31
C ARG A 171 -0.79 -6.42 -12.53
N GLN A 172 -0.62 -5.31 -11.83
CA GLN A 172 0.59 -4.49 -11.90
C GLN A 172 1.80 -5.22 -11.28
N ALA A 173 1.64 -5.83 -10.11
CA ALA A 173 2.70 -6.58 -9.43
C ALA A 173 3.19 -7.78 -10.25
N GLN A 174 2.29 -8.49 -10.94
CA GLN A 174 2.65 -9.60 -11.82
C GLN A 174 3.48 -9.13 -13.03
N GLN A 175 3.22 -7.93 -13.56
CA GLN A 175 4.04 -7.33 -14.62
C GLN A 175 5.41 -6.84 -14.11
N LEU A 176 5.55 -6.65 -12.79
CA LEU A 176 6.76 -6.19 -12.12
C LEU A 176 7.60 -7.35 -11.59
N ALA A 177 7.01 -8.54 -11.47
CA ALA A 177 7.66 -9.71 -10.91
C ALA A 177 8.78 -10.22 -11.82
N ASP A 178 9.90 -10.57 -11.21
CA ASP A 178 11.04 -11.20 -11.89
C ASP A 178 10.66 -12.65 -12.26
N PRO A 179 10.59 -13.00 -13.56
CA PRO A 179 10.21 -14.35 -13.99
C PRO A 179 11.18 -15.43 -13.49
N ALA A 180 12.45 -15.08 -13.24
CA ALA A 180 13.43 -16.03 -12.71
C ALA A 180 13.18 -16.35 -11.22
N LEU A 181 12.79 -15.36 -10.42
CA LEU A 181 12.44 -15.57 -9.02
C LEU A 181 11.11 -16.33 -8.89
N ALA A 182 10.16 -16.05 -9.78
CA ALA A 182 8.87 -16.73 -9.84
C ALA A 182 9.01 -18.22 -10.24
N ALA A 183 9.92 -18.53 -11.17
CA ALA A 183 10.20 -19.91 -11.57
C ALA A 183 10.90 -20.71 -10.46
N ALA A 184 11.84 -20.10 -9.74
CA ALA A 184 12.58 -20.75 -8.65
C ALA A 184 11.73 -21.03 -7.40
N SER A 185 10.66 -20.25 -7.19
CA SER A 185 9.83 -20.31 -5.98
C SER A 185 8.33 -20.35 -6.32
N GLY A 186 7.94 -21.15 -7.31
CA GLY A 186 6.61 -21.12 -7.92
C GLY A 186 5.42 -21.23 -6.94
N THR A 187 5.55 -21.97 -5.84
CA THR A 187 4.55 -22.02 -4.76
C THR A 187 4.52 -20.73 -3.94
N LEU A 188 5.68 -20.24 -3.50
CA LEU A 188 5.82 -18.97 -2.77
C LEU A 188 5.33 -17.79 -3.61
N ALA A 189 5.72 -17.70 -4.89
CA ALA A 189 5.27 -16.66 -5.80
C ALA A 189 3.74 -16.67 -6.01
N ARG A 190 3.13 -17.87 -6.01
CA ARG A 190 1.66 -18.02 -6.10
C ARG A 190 0.96 -17.54 -4.83
N VAL A 191 1.49 -17.86 -3.65
CA VAL A 191 1.01 -17.37 -2.35
C VAL A 191 1.18 -15.86 -2.22
N LEU A 192 2.35 -15.34 -2.58
CA LEU A 192 2.64 -13.89 -2.58
C LEU A 192 1.70 -13.13 -3.53
N GLY A 193 1.28 -13.74 -4.64
CA GLY A 193 0.31 -13.18 -5.57
C GLY A 193 -1.11 -13.00 -4.99
N TRP A 194 -1.43 -13.67 -3.88
CA TRP A 194 -2.70 -13.52 -3.17
C TRP A 194 -2.67 -12.43 -2.09
N MET A 195 -1.49 -11.92 -1.71
CA MET A 195 -1.35 -10.89 -0.67
C MET A 195 -2.29 -9.68 -0.85
N PRO A 196 -2.54 -9.14 -2.06
CA PRO A 196 -3.45 -7.99 -2.21
C PRO A 196 -4.90 -8.30 -1.78
N PHE A 197 -5.36 -9.54 -1.91
CA PHE A 197 -6.73 -9.93 -1.52
C PHE A 197 -6.90 -10.10 -0.02
N LEU A 198 -5.80 -10.33 0.73
CA LEU A 198 -5.85 -10.32 2.19
C LEU A 198 -6.37 -8.99 2.74
N THR A 199 -6.12 -7.88 2.02
CA THR A 199 -6.66 -6.57 2.41
C THR A 199 -8.18 -6.51 2.31
N VAL A 200 -8.81 -7.23 1.36
CA VAL A 200 -10.28 -7.29 1.21
C VAL A 200 -10.89 -8.10 2.36
N VAL A 201 -10.31 -9.25 2.68
CA VAL A 201 -10.75 -10.09 3.80
C VAL A 201 -10.62 -9.33 5.11
N PHE A 202 -9.47 -8.69 5.32
CA PHE A 202 -9.25 -7.82 6.48
C PHE A 202 -10.25 -6.66 6.53
N ALA A 203 -10.49 -6.00 5.39
CA ALA A 203 -11.43 -4.89 5.30
C ALA A 203 -12.88 -5.29 5.64
N ALA A 204 -13.25 -6.57 5.45
CA ALA A 204 -14.59 -7.07 5.78
C ALA A 204 -14.79 -7.25 7.29
N ILE A 205 -13.71 -7.50 8.04
CA ILE A 205 -13.74 -7.77 9.49
C ILE A 205 -13.36 -6.58 10.36
N VAL A 206 -12.96 -5.44 9.78
CA VAL A 206 -12.72 -4.19 10.51
C VAL A 206 -13.91 -3.24 10.40
N PRO A 207 -14.02 -2.22 11.28
CA PRO A 207 -15.10 -1.25 11.18
C PRO A 207 -15.13 -0.55 9.81
N LEU A 208 -16.33 -0.21 9.34
CA LEU A 208 -16.56 0.42 8.04
C LEU A 208 -15.72 1.68 7.83
N ALA A 209 -15.46 2.46 8.88
CA ALA A 209 -14.53 3.60 8.82
C ALA A 209 -13.11 3.20 8.39
N ALA A 210 -12.58 2.10 8.95
CA ALA A 210 -11.28 1.56 8.58
C ALA A 210 -11.33 0.97 7.15
N THR A 211 -12.43 0.32 6.77
CA THR A 211 -12.68 -0.15 5.40
C THR A 211 -12.63 1.01 4.39
N LEU A 212 -13.29 2.14 4.69
CA LEU A 212 -13.25 3.36 3.86
C LEU A 212 -11.86 3.96 3.77
N TYR A 213 -11.14 4.05 4.90
CA TYR A 213 -9.74 4.45 4.92
C TYR A 213 -8.90 3.56 4.00
N LEU A 214 -9.04 2.23 4.11
CA LEU A 214 -8.31 1.28 3.27
C LEU A 214 -8.64 1.47 1.78
N ALA A 215 -9.91 1.68 1.44
CA ALA A 215 -10.33 1.98 0.07
C ALA A 215 -9.67 3.24 -0.48
N ALA A 216 -9.78 4.37 0.23
CA ALA A 216 -9.16 5.62 -0.19
C ALA A 216 -7.62 5.51 -0.27
N SER A 217 -7.01 4.86 0.72
CA SER A 217 -5.57 4.70 0.85
C SER A 217 -4.97 3.79 -0.23
N THR A 218 -5.65 2.69 -0.56
CA THR A 218 -5.22 1.77 -1.64
C THR A 218 -5.46 2.38 -3.02
N ALA A 219 -6.59 3.06 -3.24
CA ALA A 219 -6.87 3.77 -4.48
C ALA A 219 -5.85 4.88 -4.73
N TRP A 220 -5.53 5.68 -3.71
CA TRP A 220 -4.46 6.69 -3.78
C TRP A 220 -3.12 6.05 -4.16
N THR A 221 -2.75 4.95 -3.48
CA THR A 221 -1.47 4.26 -3.72
C THR A 221 -1.33 3.83 -5.18
N LEU A 222 -2.42 3.36 -5.80
CA LEU A 222 -2.42 2.94 -7.20
C LEU A 222 -2.11 4.13 -8.14
N GLY A 223 -2.80 5.26 -7.94
CA GLY A 223 -2.59 6.48 -8.72
C GLY A 223 -1.21 7.10 -8.49
N GLU A 224 -0.83 7.27 -7.22
CA GLU A 224 0.46 7.80 -6.80
C GLU A 224 1.62 7.01 -7.42
N ARG A 225 1.59 5.68 -7.31
CA ARG A 225 2.62 4.83 -7.90
C ARG A 225 2.64 4.91 -9.41
N ALA A 226 1.48 4.97 -10.07
CA ALA A 226 1.42 5.11 -11.52
C ALA A 226 2.09 6.41 -11.99
N VAL A 227 1.77 7.54 -11.35
CA VAL A 227 2.35 8.85 -11.68
C VAL A 227 3.84 8.90 -11.34
N MET A 228 4.21 8.49 -10.13
CA MET A 228 5.61 8.52 -9.70
C MET A 228 6.51 7.65 -10.58
N ARG A 229 6.05 6.48 -11.04
CA ARG A 229 6.82 5.64 -11.96
C ARG A 229 7.04 6.32 -13.31
N GLN A 230 6.03 6.99 -13.85
CA GLN A 230 6.16 7.73 -15.10
C GLN A 230 7.17 8.88 -15.00
N VAL A 231 7.29 9.53 -13.84
CA VAL A 231 8.19 10.68 -13.63
C VAL A 231 9.60 10.24 -13.23
N LEU A 232 9.72 9.25 -12.34
CA LEU A 232 11.00 8.89 -11.71
C LEU A 232 11.78 7.84 -12.49
N TRP A 233 11.13 6.85 -13.11
CA TRP A 233 11.86 5.77 -13.80
C TRP A 233 12.59 6.20 -15.07
N PRO A 234 12.07 7.12 -15.91
CA PRO A 234 12.86 7.61 -17.05
C PRO A 234 14.17 8.26 -16.62
N ARG A 235 14.18 8.94 -15.46
CA ARG A 235 15.40 9.53 -14.88
C ARG A 235 16.42 8.49 -14.41
N LEU A 236 15.98 7.23 -14.23
CA LEU A 236 16.80 6.10 -13.85
C LEU A 236 17.15 5.18 -15.05
N GLY A 237 16.74 5.54 -16.26
CA GLY A 237 16.92 4.71 -17.46
C GLY A 237 16.06 3.44 -17.49
N VAL A 238 14.92 3.44 -16.79
CA VAL A 238 13.98 2.30 -16.73
C VAL A 238 12.70 2.67 -17.48
N ASP A 239 12.25 1.81 -18.41
CA ASP A 239 10.99 2.04 -19.13
C ASP A 239 9.77 1.85 -18.20
N PRO A 240 8.89 2.87 -18.08
CA PRO A 240 7.63 2.77 -17.35
C PRO A 240 6.67 1.72 -17.90
N ARG A 241 6.76 1.38 -19.19
CA ARG A 241 5.84 0.45 -19.85
C ARG A 241 6.40 -0.97 -19.82
N PRO A 242 5.72 -1.94 -19.20
CA PRO A 242 6.14 -3.33 -19.29
C PRO A 242 5.97 -3.83 -20.73
N GLY A 243 7.05 -4.28 -21.36
CA GLY A 243 6.99 -5.13 -22.56
C GLY A 243 7.17 -4.48 -23.93
N ARG A 244 7.72 -3.26 -24.06
CA ARG A 244 8.35 -2.89 -25.34
C ARG A 244 9.79 -3.39 -25.32
N PRO A 245 10.19 -4.30 -26.23
CA PRO A 245 11.60 -4.53 -26.47
C PRO A 245 12.24 -3.17 -26.73
N GLY A 246 13.36 -2.89 -26.07
CA GLY A 246 14.15 -1.71 -26.38
C GLY A 246 14.26 -1.60 -27.90
N ARG A 247 13.96 -0.43 -28.46
CA ARG A 247 14.27 -0.20 -29.88
C ARG A 247 15.74 -0.59 -30.05
N PRO A 248 16.08 -1.51 -30.98
CA PRO A 248 17.48 -1.74 -31.28
C PRO A 248 18.08 -0.37 -31.61
N GLU A 249 19.18 -0.03 -30.95
CA GLU A 249 19.99 1.11 -31.34
C GLU A 249 20.22 0.97 -32.83
N ARG A 250 19.74 1.94 -33.61
CA ARG A 250 20.00 1.95 -35.05
C ARG A 250 21.53 1.95 -35.20
N PRO A 251 22.12 1.00 -35.92
CA PRO A 251 23.55 1.07 -36.19
C PRO A 251 23.85 2.42 -36.83
N ALA A 252 24.89 3.08 -36.35
CA ALA A 252 25.36 4.35 -36.90
C ALA A 252 25.55 4.19 -38.42
N PRO A 253 25.15 5.19 -39.23
CA PRO A 253 25.39 5.11 -40.66
C PRO A 253 26.90 4.95 -40.88
N ALA A 254 27.29 3.86 -41.51
CA ALA A 254 28.65 3.64 -41.94
C ALA A 254 28.99 4.75 -42.96
N SER A 255 29.83 5.68 -42.53
CA SER A 255 30.50 6.66 -43.38
C SER A 255 31.80 6.09 -43.93
#